data_AF-A0A6V8DX61-F1
#
_entry.id   AF-A0A6V8DX61-F1
#
_cell.length_a   1.000
_cell.length_b   1.000
_cell.length_c   1.000
_cell.angle_alpha   90.00
_cell.angle_beta   90.00
_cell.angle_gamma   90.00
#
_symmetry.space_group_name_H-M   'P 1'
#
loop_
_entity.id
_entity.type
_entity.pdbx_description
1 polymer ?
#
loop_
_entity_poly.entity_id
_entity_poly.type
_entity_poly.pdbx_seq_one_letter_code
_entity_poly.pdbx_strand_id
1 'polypeptide(L)'
;EEYGGLRPVVVPVGVDQDPHLRLTRGLAGKTNWFNVGPGKRSGAQIRLSVQDENAEALGQAPNGRVDRGRRQSVFDGIVSNLEGMGFSDIMSNPKEGMVNVPSATSQDIHRIRMQMLALERSLGGQGLLAPSSTYHHFAVGLTGDKMSSSQPKTTIFLDDEIAAVEKKIKRAFSGGQPTIEEHRRIGGNPDIDVAYQYMMYFFEDDDAYLQEINQQYRSGSLLAGEMKQLCIDRATAWLANHQEMKDQTAHLVDDFFAADLS
;
A
#
# COMPACT_ATOMS: atom_id res chain seq x y z
N GLU A 1 -1.78 -14.01 -19.31
CA GLU A 1 -2.99 -13.16 -19.49
C GLU A 1 -4.09 -13.48 -18.47
N GLU A 2 -4.11 -14.69 -17.91
CA GLU A 2 -5.08 -15.19 -16.91
C GLU A 2 -5.40 -14.22 -15.75
N TYR A 3 -4.42 -13.44 -15.26
CA TYR A 3 -4.61 -12.46 -14.17
C TYR A 3 -4.42 -10.99 -14.60
N GLY A 4 -4.64 -10.68 -15.88
CA GLY A 4 -4.59 -9.30 -16.39
C GLY A 4 -3.19 -8.74 -16.71
N GLY A 5 -2.14 -9.56 -16.63
CA GLY A 5 -0.80 -9.23 -17.12
C GLY A 5 0.10 -8.51 -16.10
N LEU A 6 1.12 -7.79 -16.59
CA LEU A 6 2.03 -7.01 -15.75
C LEU A 6 1.33 -5.72 -15.34
N ARG A 7 1.00 -5.57 -14.04
CA ARG A 7 0.31 -4.38 -13.53
C ARG A 7 1.07 -3.78 -12.35
N PRO A 8 1.21 -2.45 -12.29
CA PRO A 8 1.56 -1.76 -11.06
C PRO A 8 0.55 -2.10 -9.95
N VAL A 9 1.04 -2.61 -8.83
CA VAL A 9 0.22 -2.95 -7.65
C VAL A 9 0.62 -2.04 -6.50
N VAL A 10 -0.38 -1.51 -5.79
CA VAL A 10 -0.20 -0.79 -4.52
C VAL A 10 -0.86 -1.62 -3.42
N VAL A 11 -0.13 -1.88 -2.34
CA VAL A 11 -0.63 -2.63 -1.18
C VAL A 11 -0.71 -1.68 0.02
N PRO A 12 -1.92 -1.37 0.53
CA PRO A 12 -2.07 -0.60 1.77
C PRO A 12 -1.71 -1.50 2.96
N VAL A 13 -0.78 -1.04 3.80
CA VAL A 13 -0.27 -1.83 4.94
C VAL A 13 -0.06 -0.98 6.18
N GLY A 14 -0.11 -1.62 7.35
CA GLY A 14 0.42 -1.03 8.57
C GLY A 14 1.96 -1.03 8.57
N VAL A 15 2.58 -0.17 9.38
CA VAL A 15 4.05 -0.09 9.49
C VAL A 15 4.66 -1.41 9.99
N ASP A 16 3.94 -2.13 10.86
CA ASP A 16 4.32 -3.46 11.38
C ASP A 16 4.37 -4.56 10.30
N GLN A 17 3.71 -4.37 9.16
CA GLN A 17 3.69 -5.32 8.04
C GLN A 17 4.80 -5.05 7.01
N ASP A 18 5.55 -3.95 7.13
CA ASP A 18 6.64 -3.58 6.22
C ASP A 18 7.71 -4.68 6.02
N PRO A 19 8.13 -5.45 7.06
CA PRO A 19 9.09 -6.53 6.87
C PRO A 19 8.66 -7.57 5.84
N HIS A 20 7.37 -7.95 5.84
CA HIS A 20 6.84 -8.90 4.85
C HIS A 20 6.81 -8.30 3.46
N LEU A 21 6.45 -7.02 3.34
CA LEU A 21 6.44 -6.33 2.07
C LEU A 21 7.84 -6.18 1.46
N ARG A 22 8.85 -5.91 2.29
CA ARG A 22 10.27 -5.90 1.86
C ARG A 22 10.72 -7.27 1.37
N LEU A 23 10.32 -8.34 2.05
CA LEU A 23 10.58 -9.71 1.59
C LEU A 23 9.94 -9.95 0.22
N THR A 24 8.67 -9.59 0.03
CA THR A 24 7.97 -9.72 -1.26
C THR A 24 8.68 -8.94 -2.37
N ARG A 25 9.10 -7.70 -2.11
CA ARG A 25 9.89 -6.91 -3.07
C ARG A 25 11.24 -7.55 -3.40
N GLY A 26 11.91 -8.09 -2.39
CA GLY A 26 13.18 -8.80 -2.55
C GLY A 26 13.03 -10.08 -3.38
N LEU A 27 11.96 -10.84 -3.16
CA LEU A 27 11.63 -12.03 -3.96
C LEU A 27 11.37 -11.65 -5.42
N ALA A 28 10.49 -10.67 -5.68
CA ALA A 28 10.24 -10.17 -7.03
C ALA A 28 11.53 -9.66 -7.72
N GLY A 29 12.38 -8.93 -6.99
CA GLY A 29 13.66 -8.46 -7.53
C GLY A 29 14.62 -9.60 -7.88
N LYS A 30 14.66 -10.67 -7.06
CA LYS A 30 15.52 -11.83 -7.29
C LYS A 30 15.07 -12.69 -8.48
N THR A 31 13.77 -12.75 -8.78
CA THR A 31 13.25 -13.51 -9.93
C THR A 31 13.54 -12.82 -11.27
N ASN A 32 13.82 -11.51 -11.28
CA ASN A 32 13.96 -10.76 -12.51
C ASN A 32 15.25 -11.08 -13.27
N TRP A 33 15.09 -11.40 -14.56
CA TRP A 33 16.17 -11.71 -15.49
C TRP A 33 16.92 -10.43 -15.91
N PHE A 34 16.18 -9.31 -16.00
CA PHE A 34 16.72 -8.00 -16.39
C PHE A 34 16.57 -7.00 -15.25
N ASN A 35 17.68 -6.64 -14.61
CA ASN A 35 17.69 -5.71 -13.49
C ASN A 35 17.97 -4.29 -13.98
N VAL A 36 16.98 -3.41 -13.85
CA VAL A 36 17.06 -2.01 -14.31
C VAL A 36 17.29 -1.07 -13.13
N GLY A 37 18.38 -0.30 -13.20
CA GLY A 37 18.76 0.69 -12.19
C GLY A 37 19.45 1.91 -12.80
N PRO A 38 19.85 2.88 -11.95
CA PRO A 38 20.61 4.05 -12.42
C PRO A 38 21.99 3.63 -12.95
N GLY A 39 22.44 4.29 -14.01
CA GLY A 39 23.80 4.12 -14.53
C GLY A 39 24.86 4.67 -13.57
N LYS A 40 26.11 4.21 -13.70
CA LYS A 40 27.23 4.59 -12.80
C LYS A 40 27.54 6.09 -12.76
N ARG A 41 27.18 6.86 -13.80
CA ARG A 41 27.44 8.31 -13.90
C ARG A 41 26.16 9.08 -14.24
N SER A 42 25.43 8.60 -15.24
CA SER A 42 24.14 9.12 -15.69
C SER A 42 23.41 8.00 -16.44
N GLY A 43 22.13 8.22 -16.74
CA GLY A 43 21.35 7.28 -17.54
C GLY A 43 20.78 6.11 -16.75
N ALA A 44 20.35 5.09 -17.50
CA ALA A 44 19.90 3.81 -16.99
C ALA A 44 20.91 2.70 -17.32
N GLN A 45 20.98 1.69 -16.46
CA GLN A 45 21.72 0.46 -16.69
C GLN A 45 20.77 -0.73 -16.54
N ILE A 46 20.84 -1.65 -17.50
CA ILE A 46 20.18 -2.95 -17.48
C ILE A 46 21.27 -4.00 -17.30
N ARG A 47 21.15 -4.80 -16.25
CA ARG A 47 22.05 -5.91 -15.96
C ARG A 47 21.29 -7.23 -16.07
N LEU A 48 21.89 -8.17 -16.78
CA LEU A 48 21.36 -9.52 -16.86
C LEU A 48 21.66 -10.31 -15.57
N SER A 49 20.66 -11.02 -15.06
CA SER A 49 20.77 -11.95 -13.94
C SER A 49 20.61 -13.37 -14.45
N VAL A 50 21.70 -14.13 -14.43
CA VAL A 50 21.71 -15.52 -14.88
C VAL A 50 21.66 -16.44 -13.66
N GLN A 51 20.72 -17.37 -13.70
CA GLN A 51 20.35 -18.32 -12.65
C GLN A 51 20.14 -19.68 -13.31
N ASP A 52 20.21 -20.76 -12.54
CA ASP A 52 20.13 -22.11 -13.12
C ASP A 52 18.84 -22.35 -13.93
N GLU A 53 17.72 -21.78 -13.49
CA GLU A 53 16.40 -21.89 -14.14
C GLU A 53 16.29 -21.12 -15.47
N ASN A 54 17.07 -20.04 -15.65
CA ASN A 54 17.01 -19.19 -16.85
C ASN A 54 18.29 -19.23 -17.70
N ALA A 55 19.31 -19.98 -17.27
CA ALA A 55 20.62 -20.06 -17.89
C ALA A 55 20.53 -20.38 -19.38
N GLU A 56 19.75 -21.41 -19.74
CA GLU A 56 19.59 -21.83 -21.13
C GLU A 56 18.93 -20.74 -21.99
N ALA A 57 17.89 -20.09 -21.48
CA ALA A 57 17.19 -19.00 -22.17
C ALA A 57 18.11 -17.78 -22.39
N LEU A 58 19.02 -17.54 -21.45
CA LEU A 58 19.97 -16.42 -21.48
C LEU A 58 21.31 -16.76 -22.16
N GLY A 59 21.40 -17.92 -22.82
CA GLY A 59 22.57 -18.34 -23.60
C GLY A 59 23.74 -18.85 -22.75
N GLN A 60 23.47 -19.49 -21.61
CA GLN A 60 24.46 -20.21 -20.82
C GLN A 60 24.14 -21.72 -20.85
N ALA A 61 25.10 -22.51 -21.34
CA ALA A 61 24.98 -23.96 -21.36
C ALA A 61 25.22 -24.56 -19.97
N PRO A 62 24.79 -25.82 -19.70
CA PRO A 62 24.95 -26.48 -18.40
C PRO A 62 26.41 -26.61 -17.92
N ASN A 63 27.37 -26.54 -18.85
CA ASN A 63 28.81 -26.55 -18.57
C ASN A 63 29.39 -25.14 -18.28
N GLY A 64 28.54 -24.12 -18.12
CA GLY A 64 28.90 -22.73 -17.87
C GLY A 64 29.39 -21.96 -19.11
N ARG A 65 29.50 -22.60 -20.28
CA ARG A 65 29.92 -21.91 -21.51
C ARG A 65 28.80 -21.02 -22.03
N VAL A 66 29.17 -19.82 -22.46
CA VAL A 66 28.24 -18.86 -23.05
C VAL A 66 28.05 -19.18 -24.54
N ASP A 67 26.81 -19.49 -24.92
CA ASP A 67 26.35 -19.51 -26.31
C ASP A 67 26.23 -18.07 -26.81
N ARG A 68 27.20 -17.66 -27.63
CA ARG A 68 27.27 -16.30 -28.15
C ARG A 68 26.09 -15.95 -29.06
N GLY A 69 25.53 -16.90 -29.80
CA GLY A 69 24.43 -16.63 -30.72
C GLY A 69 23.13 -16.34 -29.97
N ARG A 70 22.80 -17.20 -29.01
CA ARG A 70 21.62 -16.99 -28.16
C ARG A 70 21.78 -15.76 -27.27
N ARG A 71 22.97 -15.55 -26.70
CA ARG A 71 23.28 -14.35 -25.93
C ARG A 71 23.07 -13.08 -26.76
N GLN A 72 23.59 -13.05 -27.98
CA GLN A 72 23.44 -11.91 -28.87
C GLN A 72 21.95 -11.65 -29.16
N SER A 73 21.18 -12.70 -29.45
CA SER A 73 19.74 -12.58 -29.72
C SER A 73 18.95 -11.96 -28.56
N VAL A 74 19.28 -12.31 -27.31
CA VAL A 74 18.67 -11.70 -26.11
C VAL A 74 19.00 -10.20 -26.04
N PHE A 75 20.26 -9.84 -26.30
CA PHE A 75 20.68 -8.44 -26.28
C PHE A 75 20.08 -7.63 -27.44
N ASP A 76 19.93 -8.22 -28.62
CA ASP A 76 19.25 -7.61 -29.76
C ASP A 76 17.77 -7.33 -29.41
N GLY A 77 17.12 -8.25 -28.68
CA GLY A 77 15.77 -8.04 -28.12
C GLY A 77 15.69 -6.86 -27.14
N ILE A 78 16.66 -6.72 -26.23
CA ILE A 78 16.74 -5.57 -25.31
C ILE A 78 16.92 -4.27 -26.12
N VAL A 79 17.85 -4.24 -27.08
CA VAL A 79 18.14 -3.07 -27.90
C VAL A 79 16.91 -2.66 -28.71
N SER A 80 16.25 -3.61 -29.39
CA SER A 80 15.05 -3.33 -30.17
C SER A 80 13.90 -2.75 -29.32
N ASN A 81 13.71 -3.25 -28.09
CA ASN A 81 12.73 -2.67 -27.16
C ASN A 81 13.09 -1.24 -26.77
N LEU A 82 14.36 -0.94 -26.51
CA LEU A 82 14.82 0.40 -26.16
C LEU A 82 14.74 1.37 -27.34
N GLU A 83 15.06 0.93 -28.56
CA GLU A 83 14.86 1.72 -29.78
C GLU A 83 13.38 2.02 -30.01
N GLY A 84 12.50 1.05 -29.77
CA GLY A 84 11.04 1.23 -29.80
C GLY A 84 10.52 2.25 -28.77
N MET A 85 11.26 2.47 -27.68
CA MET A 85 10.98 3.55 -26.70
C MET A 85 11.54 4.91 -27.13
N GLY A 86 12.33 4.98 -28.20
CA GLY A 86 12.93 6.21 -28.72
C GLY A 86 14.36 6.49 -28.26
N PHE A 87 15.04 5.53 -27.62
CA PHE A 87 16.46 5.68 -27.26
C PHE A 87 17.37 5.38 -28.45
N SER A 88 18.35 6.24 -28.70
CA SER A 88 19.33 6.07 -29.79
C SER A 88 20.76 5.83 -29.31
N ASP A 89 21.06 6.14 -28.05
CA ASP A 89 22.39 6.05 -27.44
C ASP A 89 22.54 4.77 -26.60
N ILE A 90 22.21 3.62 -27.18
CA ILE A 90 22.22 2.34 -26.48
C ILE A 90 23.60 1.69 -26.57
N MET A 91 24.25 1.47 -25.42
CA MET A 91 25.54 0.80 -25.34
C MET A 91 25.37 -0.63 -24.83
N SER A 92 25.31 -1.59 -25.75
CA SER A 92 25.18 -3.02 -25.47
C SER A 92 26.54 -3.70 -25.29
N ASN A 93 26.72 -4.42 -24.19
CA ASN A 93 27.90 -5.26 -23.94
C ASN A 93 27.47 -6.68 -23.50
N PRO A 94 27.21 -7.59 -24.47
CA PRO A 94 26.77 -8.95 -24.19
C PRO A 94 27.74 -9.78 -23.35
N LYS A 95 29.06 -9.51 -23.47
CA LYS A 95 30.11 -10.22 -22.72
C LYS A 95 30.03 -9.93 -21.22
N GLU A 96 29.81 -8.68 -20.86
CA GLU A 96 29.66 -8.24 -19.46
C GLU A 96 28.22 -8.39 -18.94
N GLY A 97 27.27 -8.75 -19.80
CA GLY A 97 25.87 -8.90 -19.41
C GLY A 97 25.17 -7.57 -19.12
N MET A 98 25.59 -6.47 -19.75
CA MET A 98 25.10 -5.12 -19.44
C MET A 98 24.67 -4.34 -20.69
N VAL A 99 23.62 -3.54 -20.55
CA VAL A 99 23.22 -2.51 -21.51
C VAL A 99 23.12 -1.18 -20.76
N ASN A 100 23.72 -0.12 -21.29
CA ASN A 100 23.63 1.22 -20.71
C ASN A 100 22.93 2.18 -21.68
N VAL A 101 22.11 3.08 -21.13
CA VAL A 101 21.35 4.09 -21.88
C VAL A 101 21.63 5.45 -21.22
N PRO A 102 22.68 6.19 -21.64
CA PRO A 102 23.12 7.43 -21.00
C PRO A 102 22.09 8.56 -20.97
N SER A 103 21.24 8.67 -21.99
CA SER A 103 20.20 9.69 -22.13
C SER A 103 18.99 9.46 -21.22
N ALA A 104 18.81 8.25 -20.68
CA ALA A 104 17.63 7.91 -19.89
C ALA A 104 17.56 8.72 -18.58
N THR A 105 16.39 9.29 -18.31
CA THR A 105 16.11 10.03 -17.09
C THR A 105 15.67 9.10 -15.95
N SER A 106 15.53 9.64 -14.74
CA SER A 106 14.98 8.89 -13.60
C SER A 106 13.54 8.40 -13.84
N GLN A 107 12.74 9.12 -14.63
CA GLN A 107 11.39 8.68 -15.00
C GLN A 107 11.42 7.51 -16.00
N ASP A 108 12.41 7.50 -16.89
CA ASP A 108 12.57 6.45 -17.89
C ASP A 108 12.95 5.11 -17.28
N ILE A 109 13.68 5.10 -16.16
CA ILE A 109 14.06 3.87 -15.44
C ILE A 109 12.83 3.00 -15.15
N HIS A 110 11.70 3.61 -14.75
CA HIS A 110 10.47 2.87 -14.51
C HIS A 110 9.87 2.30 -15.80
N ARG A 111 9.84 3.09 -16.87
CA ARG A 111 9.32 2.65 -18.18
C ARG A 111 10.18 1.53 -18.77
N ILE A 112 11.50 1.66 -18.71
CA ILE A 112 12.47 0.65 -19.16
C ILE A 112 12.27 -0.63 -18.34
N ARG A 113 12.11 -0.52 -17.02
CA ARG A 113 11.81 -1.69 -16.16
C ARG A 113 10.55 -2.42 -16.62
N MET A 114 9.46 -1.71 -16.91
CA MET A 114 8.23 -2.33 -17.39
C MET A 114 8.44 -3.07 -18.72
N GLN A 115 9.17 -2.48 -19.67
CA GLN A 115 9.50 -3.14 -20.93
C GLN A 115 10.39 -4.37 -20.74
N MET A 116 11.37 -4.30 -19.84
CA MET A 116 12.24 -5.43 -19.54
C MET A 116 11.49 -6.60 -18.88
N LEU A 117 10.53 -6.32 -17.99
CA LEU A 117 9.66 -7.34 -17.41
C LEU A 117 8.70 -7.95 -18.45
N ALA A 118 8.22 -7.15 -19.42
CA ALA A 118 7.43 -7.66 -20.53
C ALA A 118 8.25 -8.58 -21.45
N LEU A 119 9.47 -8.17 -21.79
CA LEU A 119 10.43 -8.99 -22.54
C LEU A 119 10.73 -10.30 -21.80
N GLU A 120 10.98 -10.24 -20.49
CA GLU A 120 11.19 -11.43 -19.66
C GLU A 120 10.03 -12.44 -19.77
N ARG A 121 8.79 -11.95 -19.71
CA ARG A 121 7.60 -12.82 -19.87
C ARG A 121 7.51 -13.43 -21.26
N SER A 122 7.88 -12.69 -22.31
CA SER A 122 7.92 -13.24 -23.67
C SER A 122 8.98 -14.34 -23.85
N LEU A 123 10.02 -14.33 -23.01
CA LEU A 123 11.07 -15.35 -22.98
C LEU A 123 10.76 -16.53 -22.04
N GLY A 124 9.58 -16.54 -21.42
CA GLY A 124 9.12 -17.60 -20.51
C GLY A 124 9.41 -17.34 -19.02
N GLY A 125 9.96 -16.18 -18.66
CA GLY A 125 10.13 -15.78 -17.27
C GLY A 125 8.85 -15.25 -16.62
N GLN A 126 8.88 -15.01 -15.31
CA GLN A 126 7.70 -14.53 -14.57
C GLN A 126 7.46 -13.02 -14.78
N GLY A 127 8.54 -12.24 -14.91
CA GLY A 127 8.50 -10.78 -15.06
C GLY A 127 7.71 -10.11 -13.95
N LEU A 128 8.13 -10.29 -12.69
CA LEU A 128 7.42 -9.77 -11.53
C LEU A 128 7.81 -8.32 -11.24
N LEU A 129 6.79 -7.47 -11.08
CA LEU A 129 6.98 -6.11 -10.59
C LEU A 129 6.85 -6.07 -9.08
N ALA A 130 7.85 -5.51 -8.41
CA ALA A 130 7.81 -5.27 -6.98
C ALA A 130 6.62 -4.33 -6.62
N PRO A 131 5.81 -4.66 -5.60
CA PRO A 131 4.64 -3.85 -5.25
C PRO A 131 5.03 -2.51 -4.62
N SER A 132 4.24 -1.48 -4.90
CA SER A 132 4.24 -0.22 -4.15
C SER A 132 3.42 -0.38 -2.86
N SER A 133 3.59 0.52 -1.90
CA SER A 133 2.77 0.54 -0.67
C SER A 133 2.39 1.93 -0.24
N THR A 134 1.23 2.00 0.41
CA THR A 134 0.82 3.12 1.26
C THR A 134 0.81 2.64 2.71
N TYR A 135 1.15 3.53 3.64
CA TYR A 135 1.19 3.22 5.07
C TYR A 135 0.09 3.99 5.76
N HIS A 136 -0.71 3.29 6.57
CA HIS A 136 -1.75 3.90 7.38
C HIS A 136 -1.44 3.71 8.86
N HIS A 137 -1.88 4.68 9.67
CA HIS A 137 -1.93 4.51 11.11
C HIS A 137 -3.05 3.55 11.47
N PHE A 138 -2.81 2.72 12.48
CA PHE A 138 -3.86 1.86 13.01
C PHE A 138 -4.89 2.70 13.77
N ALA A 139 -6.16 2.34 13.61
CA ALA A 139 -7.20 2.82 14.48
C ALA A 139 -6.90 2.44 15.93
N VAL A 140 -7.06 3.40 16.83
CA VAL A 140 -6.89 3.15 18.26
C VAL A 140 -8.08 2.36 18.80
N GLY A 141 -7.83 1.48 19.74
CA GLY A 141 -8.87 0.89 20.58
C GLY A 141 -9.43 1.95 21.53
N LEU A 142 -10.60 1.67 22.10
CA LEU A 142 -11.31 2.61 22.95
C LEU A 142 -10.56 2.96 24.24
N THR A 143 -9.55 2.20 24.64
CA THR A 143 -8.70 2.47 25.80
C THR A 143 -7.48 3.33 25.47
N GLY A 144 -7.23 3.62 24.18
CA GLY A 144 -6.02 4.29 23.69
C GLY A 144 -4.93 3.34 23.18
N ASP A 145 -5.08 2.02 23.36
CA ASP A 145 -4.15 0.99 22.86
C ASP A 145 -4.48 0.57 21.41
N LYS A 146 -3.81 -0.47 20.88
CA LYS A 146 -4.16 -1.03 19.55
C LYS A 146 -5.56 -1.67 19.60
N MET A 147 -6.39 -1.38 18.60
CA MET A 147 -7.69 -2.02 18.43
C MET A 147 -7.52 -3.55 18.26
N SER A 148 -8.36 -4.33 18.94
CA SER A 148 -8.32 -5.80 18.87
C SER A 148 -9.71 -6.41 18.93
N SER A 149 -10.03 -7.26 17.95
CA SER A 149 -11.27 -8.04 17.95
C SER A 149 -11.35 -9.05 19.10
N SER A 150 -10.21 -9.47 19.65
CA SER A 150 -10.15 -10.35 20.84
C SER A 150 -10.58 -9.66 22.13
N GLN A 151 -10.73 -8.33 22.12
CA GLN A 151 -11.21 -7.54 23.26
C GLN A 151 -12.48 -6.76 22.87
N PRO A 152 -13.67 -7.41 22.87
CA PRO A 152 -14.91 -6.79 22.37
C PRO A 152 -15.32 -5.49 23.08
N LYS A 153 -14.83 -5.26 24.30
CA LYS A 153 -15.12 -4.04 25.07
C LYS A 153 -14.33 -2.82 24.60
N THR A 154 -13.24 -3.01 23.86
CA THR A 154 -12.33 -1.95 23.42
C THR A 154 -12.44 -1.66 21.93
N THR A 155 -13.38 -2.30 21.23
CA THR A 155 -13.58 -2.19 19.78
C THR A 155 -15.06 -1.97 19.47
N ILE A 156 -15.35 -1.07 18.53
CA ILE A 156 -16.68 -0.90 17.93
C ILE A 156 -16.74 -1.81 16.70
N PHE A 157 -17.72 -2.71 16.66
CA PHE A 157 -18.00 -3.54 15.49
C PHE A 157 -19.09 -2.90 14.64
N LEU A 158 -19.07 -3.18 13.33
CA LEU A 158 -20.02 -2.63 12.37
C LEU A 158 -21.46 -3.17 12.56
N ASP A 159 -21.60 -4.30 13.24
CA ASP A 159 -22.84 -4.95 13.62
C ASP A 159 -23.24 -4.72 15.08
N ASP A 160 -22.53 -3.85 15.82
CA ASP A 160 -22.95 -3.45 17.16
C ASP A 160 -24.26 -2.66 17.09
N GLU A 161 -25.15 -2.93 18.05
CA GLU A 161 -26.32 -2.10 18.31
C GLU A 161 -25.92 -0.67 18.72
N ILE A 162 -26.68 0.33 18.27
CA ILE A 162 -26.40 1.75 18.54
C ILE A 162 -26.21 2.02 20.05
N ALA A 163 -27.05 1.43 20.90
CA ALA A 163 -26.96 1.58 22.35
C ALA A 163 -25.65 0.99 22.93
N ALA A 164 -25.12 -0.07 22.33
CA ALA A 164 -23.84 -0.65 22.72
C ALA A 164 -22.67 0.25 22.31
N VAL A 165 -22.73 0.81 21.10
CA VAL A 165 -21.76 1.79 20.59
C VAL A 165 -21.71 3.03 21.47
N GLU A 166 -22.86 3.59 21.82
CA GLU A 166 -22.97 4.74 22.72
C GLU A 166 -22.26 4.47 24.06
N LYS A 167 -22.54 3.32 24.67
CA LYS A 167 -21.91 2.92 25.94
C LYS A 167 -20.40 2.73 25.82
N LYS A 168 -19.93 2.22 24.67
CA LYS A 168 -18.51 2.06 24.34
C LYS A 168 -17.81 3.42 24.21
N ILE A 169 -18.36 4.36 23.44
CA ILE A 169 -17.81 5.71 23.28
C ILE A 169 -17.80 6.48 24.61
N LYS A 170 -18.88 6.39 25.41
CA LYS A 170 -18.92 7.03 26.75
C LYS A 170 -17.77 6.59 27.65
N ARG A 171 -17.33 5.33 27.52
CA ARG A 171 -16.24 4.74 28.30
C ARG A 171 -14.86 4.90 27.67
N ALA A 172 -14.78 5.43 26.45
CA ALA A 172 -13.53 5.59 25.74
C ALA A 172 -12.57 6.51 26.50
N PHE A 173 -11.26 6.28 26.32
CA PHE A 173 -10.22 7.14 26.83
C PHE A 173 -10.38 8.56 26.28
N SER A 174 -10.12 9.54 27.14
CA SER A 174 -10.25 10.95 26.81
C SER A 174 -8.94 11.67 27.07
N GLY A 175 -8.59 12.59 26.17
CA GLY A 175 -7.48 13.52 26.34
C GLY A 175 -7.82 14.75 27.18
N GLY A 176 -8.95 14.73 27.90
CA GLY A 176 -9.38 15.80 28.78
C GLY A 176 -8.64 15.83 30.12
N GLN A 177 -9.01 16.76 30.99
CA GLN A 177 -8.39 16.93 32.30
C GLN A 177 -9.23 16.28 33.41
N PRO A 178 -8.64 15.98 34.58
CA PRO A 178 -9.36 15.34 35.69
C PRO A 178 -10.58 16.12 36.19
N THR A 179 -10.54 17.45 36.11
CA THR A 179 -11.63 18.33 36.56
C THR A 179 -12.09 19.27 35.45
N ILE A 180 -13.36 19.71 35.52
CA ILE A 180 -13.93 20.67 34.57
C ILE A 180 -13.18 22.00 34.64
N GLU A 181 -12.85 22.47 35.85
CA GLU A 181 -12.12 23.73 36.05
C GLU A 181 -10.74 23.70 35.40
N GLU A 182 -10.01 22.60 35.58
CA GLU A 182 -8.72 22.41 34.95
C GLU A 182 -8.86 22.32 33.43
N HIS A 183 -9.84 21.55 32.93
CA HIS A 183 -10.08 21.45 31.50
C HIS A 183 -10.42 22.80 30.86
N ARG A 184 -11.25 23.62 31.52
CA ARG A 184 -11.58 24.97 31.07
C ARG A 184 -10.37 25.91 31.07
N ARG A 185 -9.38 25.66 31.93
CA ARG A 185 -8.18 26.49 32.08
C ARG A 185 -7.04 26.10 31.14
N ILE A 186 -6.79 24.80 30.97
CA ILE A 186 -5.63 24.30 30.20
C ILE A 186 -6.00 23.52 28.94
N GLY A 187 -7.29 23.23 28.73
CA GLY A 187 -7.79 22.51 27.56
C GLY A 187 -7.56 21.00 27.59
N GLY A 188 -8.13 20.33 26.59
CA GLY A 188 -7.91 18.93 26.27
C GLY A 188 -6.89 18.72 25.15
N ASN A 189 -6.38 17.49 25.05
CA ASN A 189 -5.52 17.08 23.96
C ASN A 189 -6.27 16.17 22.97
N PRO A 190 -6.70 16.68 21.80
CA PRO A 190 -7.41 15.87 20.81
C PRO A 190 -6.52 14.79 20.16
N ASP A 191 -5.19 14.92 20.21
CA ASP A 191 -4.26 13.97 19.58
C ASP A 191 -4.26 12.61 20.28
N ILE A 192 -4.75 12.54 21.53
CA ILE A 192 -4.90 11.32 22.32
C ILE A 192 -6.35 11.06 22.71
N ASP A 193 -7.30 11.89 22.28
CA ASP A 193 -8.71 11.72 22.61
C ASP A 193 -9.35 10.77 21.61
N VAL A 194 -9.79 9.60 22.10
CA VAL A 194 -10.32 8.54 21.24
C VAL A 194 -11.59 9.00 20.51
N ALA A 195 -12.46 9.76 21.17
CA ALA A 195 -13.71 10.20 20.54
C ALA A 195 -13.42 11.15 19.35
N TYR A 196 -12.47 12.07 19.53
CA TYR A 196 -11.99 12.92 18.43
C TYR A 196 -11.34 12.11 17.31
N GLN A 197 -10.45 11.17 17.65
CA GLN A 197 -9.78 10.33 16.64
C GLN A 197 -10.77 9.48 15.84
N TYR A 198 -11.82 8.94 16.48
CA TYR A 198 -12.84 8.16 15.77
C TYR A 198 -13.68 9.02 14.83
N MET A 199 -14.01 10.25 15.21
CA MET A 199 -14.66 11.19 14.30
C MET A 199 -13.77 11.45 13.09
N MET A 200 -12.50 11.80 13.33
CA MET A 200 -11.52 12.08 12.27
C MET A 200 -11.27 10.90 11.31
N TYR A 201 -11.31 9.66 11.80
CA TYR A 201 -11.03 8.49 10.97
C TYR A 201 -12.26 7.91 10.27
N PHE A 202 -13.46 8.04 10.86
CA PHE A 202 -14.60 7.23 10.44
C PHE A 202 -15.92 7.98 10.31
N PHE A 203 -16.24 8.87 11.24
CA PHE A 203 -17.62 9.34 11.40
C PHE A 203 -17.86 10.77 10.91
N GLU A 204 -16.82 11.47 10.50
CA GLU A 204 -16.89 12.83 10.01
C GLU A 204 -15.90 13.07 8.87
N ASP A 205 -16.40 13.64 7.78
CA ASP A 205 -15.65 13.91 6.56
C ASP A 205 -15.40 15.42 6.35
N ASP A 206 -16.05 16.30 7.13
CA ASP A 206 -15.82 17.75 7.07
C ASP A 206 -14.60 18.18 7.90
N ASP A 207 -13.48 18.39 7.20
CA ASP A 207 -12.22 18.88 7.77
C ASP A 207 -12.39 20.21 8.54
N ALA A 208 -13.27 21.10 8.11
CA ALA A 208 -13.47 22.40 8.77
C ALA A 208 -14.17 22.22 10.12
N TYR A 209 -15.15 21.33 10.18
CA TYR A 209 -15.84 20.98 11.42
C TYR A 209 -14.90 20.25 12.41
N LEU A 210 -14.10 19.30 11.92
CA LEU A 210 -13.06 18.65 12.74
C LEU A 210 -12.06 19.66 13.29
N GLN A 211 -11.62 20.61 12.46
CA GLN A 211 -10.70 21.67 12.87
C GLN A 211 -11.33 22.58 13.94
N GLU A 212 -12.60 22.93 13.81
CA GLU A 212 -13.32 23.73 14.80
C GLU A 212 -13.36 23.01 16.16
N ILE A 213 -13.80 21.75 16.18
CA ILE A 213 -13.83 20.91 17.38
C ILE A 213 -12.44 20.81 18.02
N ASN A 214 -11.41 20.59 17.21
CA ASN A 214 -10.02 20.50 17.68
C ASN A 214 -9.61 21.76 18.46
N GLN A 215 -9.90 22.94 17.89
CA GLN A 215 -9.59 24.23 18.52
C GLN A 215 -10.42 24.46 19.80
N GLN A 216 -11.72 24.14 19.77
CA GLN A 216 -12.57 24.27 20.94
C GLN A 216 -12.13 23.34 22.08
N TYR A 217 -11.67 22.13 21.76
CA TYR A 217 -11.19 21.18 22.76
C TYR A 217 -9.85 21.63 23.37
N ARG A 218 -8.90 22.07 22.52
CA ARG A 218 -7.60 22.59 22.98
C ARG A 218 -7.71 23.87 23.80
N SER A 219 -8.72 24.70 23.55
CA SER A 219 -8.99 25.91 24.34
C SER A 219 -9.76 25.64 25.64
N GLY A 220 -10.30 24.44 25.83
CA GLY A 220 -11.16 24.09 26.96
C GLY A 220 -12.61 24.57 26.81
N SER A 221 -12.98 25.17 25.68
CA SER A 221 -14.35 25.57 25.35
C SER A 221 -15.28 24.36 25.16
N LEU A 222 -14.76 23.25 24.65
CA LEU A 222 -15.47 21.98 24.53
C LEU A 222 -14.99 21.01 25.61
N LEU A 223 -15.90 20.41 26.38
CA LEU A 223 -15.57 19.43 27.41
C LEU A 223 -15.47 18.01 26.84
N ALA A 224 -14.76 17.12 27.55
CA ALA A 224 -14.62 15.70 27.18
C ALA A 224 -15.97 14.97 27.02
N GLY A 225 -16.96 15.30 27.86
CA GLY A 225 -18.31 14.73 27.75
C GLY A 225 -19.04 15.19 26.49
N GLU A 226 -18.86 16.46 26.12
CA GLU A 226 -19.45 17.04 24.90
C GLU A 226 -18.78 16.45 23.65
N MET A 227 -17.45 16.33 23.63
CA MET A 227 -16.71 15.62 22.57
C MET A 227 -17.23 14.20 22.33
N LYS A 228 -17.48 13.45 23.41
CA LYS A 228 -18.05 12.10 23.33
C LYS A 228 -19.47 12.11 22.79
N GLN A 229 -20.29 13.09 23.16
CA GLN A 229 -21.65 13.21 22.63
C GLN A 229 -21.64 13.51 21.13
N LEU A 230 -20.80 14.44 20.67
CA LEU A 230 -20.62 14.71 19.23
C LEU A 230 -20.21 13.44 18.47
N CYS A 231 -19.27 12.67 19.03
CA CYS A 231 -18.84 11.40 18.46
C CYS A 231 -19.99 10.38 18.39
N ILE A 232 -20.83 10.28 19.43
CA ILE A 232 -22.01 9.39 19.45
C ILE A 232 -23.00 9.78 18.36
N ASP A 233 -23.30 11.08 18.22
CA ASP A 233 -24.26 11.57 17.25
C ASP A 233 -23.80 11.25 15.82
N ARG A 234 -22.51 11.47 15.52
CA ARG A 234 -21.89 11.14 14.24
C ARG A 234 -21.80 9.64 13.99
N ALA A 235 -21.37 8.87 14.98
CA ALA A 235 -21.30 7.41 14.90
C ALA A 235 -22.68 6.79 14.63
N THR A 236 -23.72 7.31 15.29
CA THR A 236 -25.10 6.81 15.11
C THR A 236 -25.59 7.04 13.70
N ALA A 237 -25.40 8.24 13.15
CA ALA A 237 -25.77 8.55 11.78
C ALA A 237 -25.00 7.68 10.77
N TRP A 238 -23.69 7.54 10.98
CA TRP A 238 -22.82 6.76 10.10
C TRP A 238 -23.17 5.26 10.12
N LEU A 239 -23.36 4.67 11.29
CA LEU A 239 -23.70 3.25 11.44
C LEU A 239 -25.08 2.92 10.90
N ALA A 240 -26.08 3.78 11.10
CA ALA A 240 -27.41 3.60 10.54
C ALA A 240 -27.35 3.55 9.01
N ASN A 241 -26.64 4.50 8.39
CA ASN A 241 -26.43 4.51 6.95
C ASN A 241 -25.66 3.27 6.48
N HIS A 242 -24.61 2.85 7.20
CA HIS A 242 -23.85 1.65 6.87
C HIS A 242 -24.71 0.38 6.90
N GLN A 243 -25.54 0.20 7.94
CA GLN A 243 -26.44 -0.93 8.07
C GLN A 243 -27.47 -0.97 6.93
N GLU A 244 -28.05 0.17 6.59
CA GLU A 244 -28.97 0.27 5.46
C GLU A 244 -28.29 -0.12 4.14
N MET A 245 -27.10 0.40 3.84
CA MET A 245 -26.36 0.06 2.62
C MET A 245 -25.97 -1.42 2.58
N LYS A 246 -25.61 -2.00 3.73
CA LYS A 246 -25.30 -3.43 3.84
C LYS A 246 -26.51 -4.29 3.52
N ASP A 247 -27.68 -3.97 4.07
CA ASP A 247 -28.91 -4.73 3.83
C ASP A 247 -29.35 -4.64 2.36
N GLN A 248 -29.23 -3.45 1.75
CA GLN A 248 -29.52 -3.26 0.33
C GLN A 248 -28.60 -4.08 -0.59
N THR A 249 -27.37 -4.36 -0.18
CA THR A 249 -26.36 -5.03 -1.02
C THR A 249 -26.12 -6.50 -0.66
N ALA A 250 -26.71 -7.01 0.43
CA ALA A 250 -26.47 -8.37 0.93
C ALA A 250 -26.75 -9.47 -0.11
N HIS A 251 -27.74 -9.27 -0.97
CA HIS A 251 -28.11 -10.23 -2.02
C HIS A 251 -27.09 -10.31 -3.17
N LEU A 252 -26.22 -9.31 -3.32
CA LEU A 252 -25.20 -9.27 -4.37
C LEU A 252 -23.96 -10.09 -4.00
N VAL A 253 -23.83 -10.53 -2.74
CA VAL A 253 -22.64 -11.23 -2.25
C VAL A 253 -22.34 -12.49 -3.07
N ASP A 254 -23.38 -13.22 -3.47
CA ASP A 254 -23.26 -14.43 -4.28
C ASP A 254 -22.73 -14.14 -5.70
N ASP A 255 -22.91 -12.92 -6.22
CA ASP A 255 -22.39 -12.51 -7.52
C ASP A 255 -20.86 -12.26 -7.51
N PHE A 256 -20.26 -12.08 -6.32
CA PHE A 256 -18.83 -11.81 -6.16
C PHE A 256 -18.00 -13.06 -5.88
N PHE A 257 -18.63 -14.17 -5.50
CA PHE A 257 -17.94 -15.45 -5.30
C PHE A 257 -18.00 -16.29 -6.58
N ALA A 258 -16.86 -16.85 -6.99
CA ALA A 258 -16.84 -17.81 -8.08
C ALA A 258 -17.63 -19.07 -7.66
N ALA A 259 -18.47 -19.59 -8.56
CA ALA A 259 -19.29 -20.80 -8.32
C ALA A 259 -18.46 -22.04 -7.93
N ASP A 260 -17.15 -22.02 -8.15
CA ASP A 260 -16.23 -23.13 -7.87
C ASP A 260 -15.72 -23.16 -6.42
N LEU A 261 -16.17 -22.25 -5.55
CA LEU A 261 -15.77 -22.14 -4.15
C LEU A 261 -16.86 -22.64 -3.15
N SER A 262 -17.97 -23.20 -3.61
CA SER A 262 -19.04 -23.78 -2.78
C SER A 262 -18.97 -25.31 -2.66
#